data_AF-A0A538ARD5-F1
#
_entry.id   AF-A0A538ARD5-F1
#
_cell.length_a   1.000
_cell.length_b   1.000
_cell.length_c   1.000
_cell.angle_alpha   90.00
_cell.angle_beta   90.00
_cell.angle_gamma   90.00
#
_symmetry.space_group_name_H-M   'P 1'
#
loop_
_entity.id
_entity.type
_entity.pdbx_description
1 polymer ?
#
loop_
_entity_poly.entity_id
_entity_poly.type
_entity_poly.pdbx_seq_one_letter_code
_entity_poly.pdbx_strand_id
1 'polypeptide(L)'
;MSESARFPELVGRRVSELASERGCQALDVLCEIALAEDLETRFRAYIANDDVDAVGRLLTTDSVALGLSDAGAHVDQLCDAPLFTDLLATWVRDRQVMPLETAVRKMTGEAADLFGFVGRGYLRAGYSADVCVFDADSVGPGPTRRVRDFPADAERLTAEEPTGMRHI
;
A
#
# COMPACT_ATOMS: atom_id res chain seq x y z
N MET A 1 1.94 -6.05 -15.58
CA MET A 1 1.11 -7.23 -15.24
C MET A 1 1.36 -7.59 -13.79
N SER A 2 0.35 -7.97 -13.02
CA SER A 2 0.53 -8.31 -11.59
C SER A 2 0.56 -9.80 -11.32
N GLU A 3 -0.27 -10.58 -12.01
CA GLU A 3 -0.38 -12.03 -11.81
C GLU A 3 -0.67 -12.70 -13.17
N SER A 4 0.08 -13.76 -13.51
CA SER A 4 -0.10 -14.59 -14.71
C SER A 4 0.56 -15.95 -14.47
N ALA A 5 -0.17 -17.03 -14.75
CA ALA A 5 0.32 -18.40 -14.56
C ALA A 5 1.10 -18.89 -15.80
N ARG A 6 0.66 -18.48 -16.98
CA ARG A 6 1.20 -18.84 -18.28
C ARG A 6 2.40 -17.99 -18.68
N PHE A 7 2.47 -16.73 -18.23
CA PHE A 7 3.53 -15.78 -18.58
C PHE A 7 4.22 -15.17 -17.33
N PRO A 8 4.81 -15.99 -16.43
CA PRO A 8 5.44 -15.48 -15.20
C PRO A 8 6.56 -14.47 -15.48
N GLU A 9 7.24 -14.56 -16.62
CA GLU A 9 8.29 -13.65 -17.06
C GLU A 9 7.81 -12.23 -17.39
N LEU A 10 6.50 -12.05 -17.61
CA LEU A 10 5.92 -10.75 -17.89
C LEU A 10 5.44 -10.03 -16.62
N VAL A 11 5.45 -10.69 -15.45
CA VAL A 11 5.04 -10.10 -14.17
C VAL A 11 5.95 -8.92 -13.83
N GLY A 12 5.36 -7.81 -13.39
CA GLY A 12 6.06 -6.56 -13.10
C GLY A 12 6.31 -5.65 -14.32
N ARG A 13 6.23 -6.18 -15.56
CA ARG A 13 6.43 -5.37 -16.78
C ARG A 13 5.24 -4.47 -17.08
N ARG A 14 5.47 -3.30 -17.68
CA ARG A 14 4.39 -2.40 -18.12
C ARG A 14 3.81 -2.89 -19.44
N VAL A 15 2.48 -2.86 -19.57
CA VAL A 15 1.79 -3.23 -20.82
C VAL A 15 2.21 -2.33 -21.98
N SER A 16 2.46 -1.05 -21.71
CA SER A 16 2.95 -0.09 -22.71
C SER A 16 4.34 -0.41 -23.26
N GLU A 17 5.24 -0.95 -22.43
CA GLU A 17 6.56 -1.40 -22.86
C GLU A 17 6.44 -2.61 -23.79
N LEU A 18 5.62 -3.60 -23.41
CA LEU A 18 5.33 -4.77 -24.22
C LEU A 18 4.72 -4.41 -25.58
N ALA A 19 3.80 -3.45 -25.59
CA ALA A 19 3.18 -2.96 -26.82
C ALA A 19 4.19 -2.28 -27.75
N SER A 20 5.11 -1.50 -27.18
CA SER A 20 6.18 -0.84 -27.93
C SER A 20 7.15 -1.85 -28.55
N GLU A 21 7.52 -2.90 -27.81
CA GLU A 21 8.38 -4.00 -28.30
C GLU A 21 7.72 -4.80 -29.42
N ARG A 22 6.40 -4.99 -29.34
CA ARG A 22 5.61 -5.76 -30.32
C ARG A 22 5.13 -4.92 -31.51
N GLY A 23 5.25 -3.60 -31.45
CA GLY A 23 4.74 -2.69 -32.48
C GLY A 23 3.22 -2.67 -32.60
N CYS A 24 2.49 -2.87 -31.49
CA CYS A 24 1.02 -2.89 -31.45
C CYS A 24 0.46 -1.94 -30.37
N GLN A 25 -0.87 -1.89 -30.20
CA GLN A 25 -1.48 -1.07 -29.15
C GLN A 25 -1.45 -1.78 -27.79
N ALA A 26 -1.41 -1.01 -26.71
CA ALA A 26 -1.43 -1.56 -25.35
C ALA A 26 -2.70 -2.37 -25.06
N LEU A 27 -3.84 -1.97 -25.63
CA LEU A 27 -5.09 -2.71 -25.52
C LEU A 27 -4.99 -4.08 -26.19
N ASP A 28 -4.33 -4.18 -27.36
CA ASP A 28 -4.13 -5.44 -28.07
C ASP A 28 -3.33 -6.41 -27.20
N VAL A 29 -2.21 -5.95 -26.62
CA VAL A 29 -1.40 -6.77 -25.70
C VAL A 29 -2.21 -7.24 -24.49
N LEU A 30 -3.01 -6.35 -23.89
CA LEU A 30 -3.83 -6.69 -22.74
C LEU A 30 -4.86 -7.77 -23.12
N CYS A 31 -5.59 -7.58 -24.22
CA CYS A 31 -6.59 -8.53 -24.71
C CYS A 31 -5.96 -9.88 -25.09
N GLU A 32 -4.83 -9.87 -25.79
CA GLU A 32 -4.11 -11.08 -26.18
C GLU A 32 -3.70 -11.92 -24.98
N ILE A 33 -3.07 -11.28 -23.97
CA ILE A 33 -2.62 -11.97 -22.76
C ILE A 33 -3.83 -12.49 -21.99
N ALA A 34 -4.85 -11.65 -21.78
CA ALA A 34 -6.05 -12.04 -21.05
C ALA A 34 -6.76 -13.23 -21.72
N LEU A 35 -6.95 -13.19 -23.04
CA LEU A 35 -7.57 -14.29 -23.80
C LEU A 35 -6.72 -15.56 -23.77
N ALA A 36 -5.39 -15.45 -23.71
CA ALA A 36 -4.50 -16.60 -23.61
C ALA A 36 -4.54 -17.29 -22.24
N GLU A 37 -5.12 -16.66 -21.22
CA GLU A 37 -5.31 -17.21 -19.86
C GLU A 37 -6.77 -17.24 -19.45
N ASP A 38 -7.71 -17.39 -20.38
CA ASP A 38 -9.16 -17.48 -20.07
C ASP A 38 -9.68 -16.34 -19.16
N LEU A 39 -9.10 -15.14 -19.33
CA LEU A 39 -9.35 -13.93 -18.55
C LEU A 39 -8.92 -13.97 -17.07
N GLU A 40 -8.09 -14.95 -16.68
CA GLU A 40 -7.55 -15.08 -15.32
C GLU A 40 -6.39 -14.10 -15.06
N THR A 41 -5.71 -13.60 -16.09
CA THR A 41 -4.61 -12.64 -15.93
C THR A 41 -5.07 -11.42 -15.15
N ARG A 42 -4.28 -11.01 -14.15
CA ARG A 42 -4.52 -9.74 -13.43
C ARG A 42 -3.55 -8.65 -13.88
N PHE A 43 -4.12 -7.48 -14.11
CA PHE A 43 -3.39 -6.27 -14.46
C PHE A 43 -3.49 -5.27 -13.31
N ARG A 44 -2.36 -4.66 -12.95
CA ARG A 44 -2.32 -3.53 -12.03
C ARG A 44 -2.43 -2.25 -12.84
N ALA A 45 -3.41 -1.42 -12.49
CA ALA A 45 -3.50 -0.05 -12.95
C ALA A 45 -3.07 0.89 -11.80
N TYR A 46 -2.22 1.86 -12.12
CA TYR A 46 -1.94 2.97 -11.21
C TYR A 46 -2.95 4.07 -11.52
N ILE A 47 -3.88 4.31 -10.60
CA ILE A 47 -5.02 5.24 -10.80
C ILE A 47 -4.65 6.65 -10.36
N ALA A 48 -3.82 6.78 -9.32
CA ALA A 48 -3.33 8.04 -8.78
C ALA A 48 -2.00 7.82 -8.06
N ASN A 49 -1.32 8.92 -7.72
CA ASN A 49 -0.15 8.93 -6.83
C ASN A 49 1.02 8.05 -7.33
N ASP A 50 1.25 7.99 -8.64
CA ASP A 50 2.36 7.23 -9.25
C ASP A 50 3.64 8.04 -9.45
N ASP A 51 3.57 9.37 -9.34
CA ASP A 51 4.73 10.25 -9.22
C ASP A 51 5.21 10.30 -7.77
N VAL A 52 6.32 9.58 -7.56
CA VAL A 52 7.02 9.45 -6.30
C VAL A 52 7.41 10.80 -5.67
N ASP A 53 7.89 11.76 -6.47
CA ASP A 53 8.31 13.07 -5.95
C ASP A 53 7.09 13.91 -5.57
N ALA A 54 6.01 13.80 -6.35
CA ALA A 54 4.73 14.43 -6.00
C ALA A 54 4.16 13.86 -4.70
N VAL A 55 4.19 12.54 -4.51
CA VAL A 55 3.75 11.91 -3.25
C VAL A 55 4.60 12.37 -2.07
N GLY A 56 5.93 12.44 -2.21
CA GLY A 56 6.81 12.96 -1.16
C GLY A 56 6.46 14.39 -0.73
N ARG A 57 6.08 15.26 -1.67
CA ARG A 57 5.61 16.62 -1.37
C ARG A 57 4.24 16.62 -0.68
N LEU A 58 3.31 15.78 -1.13
CA LEU A 58 1.98 15.68 -0.51
C LEU A 58 2.09 15.21 0.94
N LEU A 59 2.92 14.19 1.20
CA LEU A 59 3.14 13.64 2.54
C LEU A 59 3.70 14.68 3.54
N THR A 60 4.36 15.73 3.07
CA THR A 60 4.96 16.78 3.91
C THR A 60 4.16 18.08 3.95
N THR A 61 3.00 18.13 3.28
CA THR A 61 2.14 19.32 3.24
C THR A 61 1.24 19.39 4.48
N ASP A 62 1.25 20.53 5.19
CA ASP A 62 0.55 20.72 6.48
C ASP A 62 -0.96 20.43 6.44
N SER A 63 -1.62 20.70 5.31
CA SER A 63 -3.06 20.48 5.12
C SER A 63 -3.40 19.10 4.53
N VAL A 64 -2.42 18.21 4.41
CA VAL A 64 -2.60 16.85 3.90
C VAL A 64 -2.50 15.86 5.07
N ALA A 65 -3.66 15.33 5.44
CA ALA A 65 -3.73 14.23 6.37
C ALA A 65 -3.38 12.91 5.67
N LEU A 66 -2.63 12.06 6.34
CA LEU A 66 -2.47 10.67 5.92
C LEU A 66 -3.78 9.94 6.22
N GLY A 67 -4.52 9.54 5.19
CA GLY A 67 -5.87 9.04 5.43
C GLY A 67 -6.50 8.26 4.29
N LEU A 68 -7.35 7.32 4.73
CA LEU A 68 -8.25 6.40 4.04
C LEU A 68 -7.58 5.31 3.19
N SER A 69 -7.69 4.07 3.70
CA SER A 69 -7.61 2.87 2.89
C SER A 69 -9.00 2.58 2.30
N ASP A 70 -9.05 2.33 1.00
CA ASP A 70 -10.28 1.86 0.32
C ASP A 70 -10.26 0.32 0.14
N ALA A 71 -9.27 -0.35 0.73
CA ALA A 71 -9.13 -1.80 0.69
C ALA A 71 -10.33 -2.51 1.32
N GLY A 72 -11.03 -1.90 2.28
CA GLY A 72 -12.24 -2.50 2.88
C GLY A 72 -13.41 -2.65 1.90
N ALA A 73 -13.55 -1.77 0.91
CA ALA A 73 -14.60 -1.83 -0.11
C ALA A 73 -14.17 -2.60 -1.36
N HIS A 74 -12.86 -2.65 -1.63
CA HIS A 74 -12.27 -3.27 -2.81
C HIS A 74 -11.25 -4.37 -2.43
N VAL A 75 -11.60 -5.24 -1.48
CA VAL A 75 -10.69 -6.19 -0.83
C VAL A 75 -9.94 -7.11 -1.80
N ASP A 76 -10.47 -7.40 -2.98
CA ASP A 76 -9.83 -8.23 -4.00
C ASP A 76 -8.92 -7.45 -4.95
N GLN A 77 -8.97 -6.12 -4.93
CA GLN A 77 -8.25 -5.22 -5.84
C GLN A 77 -7.19 -4.36 -5.13
N LEU A 78 -7.45 -3.93 -3.90
CA LEU A 78 -6.60 -3.01 -3.12
C LEU A 78 -6.13 -3.65 -1.81
N CYS A 79 -4.90 -3.33 -1.40
CA CYS A 79 -4.34 -3.78 -0.14
C CYS A 79 -3.50 -2.67 0.51
N ASP A 80 -4.12 -1.88 1.39
CA ASP A 80 -3.43 -0.79 2.08
C ASP A 80 -3.15 -1.13 3.55
N ALA A 81 -3.29 -2.39 3.95
CA ALA A 81 -2.85 -2.88 5.26
C ALA A 81 -1.38 -2.48 5.58
N PRO A 82 -0.44 -2.47 4.60
CA PRO A 82 0.94 -2.05 4.85
C PRO A 82 1.18 -0.54 4.92
N LEU A 83 0.15 0.32 4.76
CA LEU A 83 0.32 1.77 4.59
C LEU A 83 1.29 2.39 5.60
N PHE A 84 1.14 2.08 6.88
CA PHE A 84 1.95 2.69 7.94
C PHE A 84 3.35 2.11 8.04
N THR A 85 3.52 0.83 7.77
CA THR A 85 4.86 0.22 7.73
C THR A 85 5.63 0.63 6.48
N ASP A 86 4.95 0.85 5.35
CA ASP A 86 5.54 1.46 4.15
C ASP A 86 5.90 2.93 4.37
N LEU A 87 5.06 3.73 5.05
CA LEU A 87 5.41 5.10 5.42
C LEU A 87 6.71 5.14 6.23
N LEU A 88 6.81 4.31 7.27
CA LEU A 88 8.00 4.26 8.14
C LEU A 88 9.24 3.74 7.39
N ALA A 89 9.09 2.69 6.58
CA ALA A 89 10.18 2.09 5.83
C ALA A 89 10.62 2.96 4.65
N THR A 90 9.74 3.09 3.66
CA THR A 90 10.06 3.68 2.37
C THR A 90 10.20 5.19 2.47
N TRP A 91 9.26 5.87 3.13
CA TRP A 91 9.20 7.34 3.09
C TRP A 91 10.06 7.99 4.16
N VAL A 92 10.08 7.44 5.38
CA VAL A 92 10.90 7.97 6.49
C VAL A 92 12.33 7.44 6.44
N ARG A 93 12.54 6.12 6.53
CA ARG A 93 13.91 5.57 6.62
C ARG A 93 14.65 5.66 5.29
N ASP A 94 14.08 5.15 4.20
CA ASP A 94 14.82 4.97 2.95
C ASP A 94 14.90 6.26 2.11
N ARG A 95 13.82 7.05 2.08
CA ARG A 95 13.74 8.30 1.30
C ARG A 95 13.94 9.57 2.12
N GLN A 96 13.87 9.48 3.44
CA GLN A 96 14.11 10.60 4.36
C GLN A 96 13.26 11.85 4.04
N VAL A 97 12.01 11.66 3.58
CA VAL A 97 11.16 12.80 3.19
C VAL A 97 10.67 13.60 4.41
N MET A 98 10.64 12.99 5.59
CA MET A 98 10.30 13.63 6.85
C MET A 98 10.98 12.93 8.04
N PRO A 99 11.13 13.61 9.20
CA PRO A 99 11.57 12.98 10.45
C PRO A 99 10.56 11.94 10.97
N LEU A 100 11.06 10.95 11.71
CA LEU A 100 10.25 9.88 12.29
C LEU A 100 9.13 10.43 13.19
N GLU A 101 9.43 11.44 14.00
CA GLU A 101 8.48 12.08 14.91
C GLU A 101 7.32 12.74 14.15
N THR A 102 7.59 13.26 12.95
CA THR A 102 6.57 13.86 12.09
C THR A 102 5.65 12.77 11.53
N ALA A 103 6.23 11.67 11.03
CA ALA A 103 5.44 10.53 10.57
C ALA A 103 4.59 9.92 11.70
N VAL A 104 5.16 9.75 12.90
CA VAL A 104 4.41 9.31 14.09
C VAL A 104 3.25 10.26 14.38
N ARG A 105 3.47 11.59 14.35
CA ARG A 105 2.38 12.56 14.55
C ARG A 105 1.28 12.41 13.50
N LYS A 106 1.63 12.24 12.22
CA LYS A 106 0.66 12.04 11.13
C LYS A 106 -0.22 10.81 11.32
N MET A 107 0.36 9.71 11.80
CA MET A 107 -0.35 8.45 12.04
C MET A 107 -1.13 8.41 13.37
N THR A 108 -0.90 9.35 14.29
CA THR A 108 -1.44 9.31 15.66
C THR A 108 -2.15 10.61 16.04
N GLY A 109 -1.43 11.58 16.59
CA GLY A 109 -1.99 12.82 17.13
C GLY A 109 -2.72 13.66 16.09
N GLU A 110 -2.23 13.75 14.86
CA GLU A 110 -2.90 14.51 13.78
C GLU A 110 -4.28 13.89 13.45
N ALA A 111 -4.35 12.57 13.31
CA ALA A 111 -5.62 11.87 13.10
C ALA A 111 -6.55 12.02 14.30
N ALA A 112 -6.03 11.90 15.53
CA ALA A 112 -6.81 12.10 16.75
C ALA A 112 -7.37 13.52 16.85
N ASP A 113 -6.58 14.54 16.51
CA ASP A 113 -7.00 15.95 16.50
C ASP A 113 -8.10 16.17 15.44
N LEU A 114 -7.92 15.62 14.23
CA LEU A 114 -8.86 15.78 13.11
C LEU A 114 -10.23 15.15 13.39
N PHE A 115 -10.26 13.96 13.99
CA PHE A 115 -11.49 13.24 14.28
C PHE A 115 -12.06 13.51 15.68
N GLY A 116 -11.36 14.30 16.51
CA GLY A 116 -11.81 14.65 17.86
C GLY A 116 -11.70 13.51 18.87
N PHE A 117 -10.74 12.60 18.72
CA PHE A 117 -10.49 11.51 19.66
C PHE A 117 -9.78 12.00 20.93
N VAL A 118 -10.55 12.59 21.84
CA VAL A 118 -10.06 13.05 23.14
C VAL A 118 -9.44 11.90 23.94
N GLY A 119 -8.22 12.11 24.45
CA GLY A 119 -7.52 11.12 25.27
C GLY A 119 -6.85 9.98 24.48
N ARG A 120 -6.65 10.14 23.16
CA ARG A 120 -5.96 9.19 22.27
C ARG A 120 -4.93 9.91 21.39
N GLY A 121 -4.09 9.14 20.69
CA GLY A 121 -3.11 9.65 19.72
C GLY A 121 -1.84 10.27 20.34
N TYR A 122 -1.71 10.28 21.67
CA TYR A 122 -0.57 10.82 22.39
C TYR A 122 -0.19 9.95 23.58
N LEU A 123 1.12 9.76 23.82
CA LEU A 123 1.63 9.10 25.02
C LEU A 123 1.63 10.09 26.19
N ARG A 124 0.56 10.08 27.00
CA ARG A 124 0.37 10.97 28.16
C ARG A 124 -0.33 10.22 29.30
N ALA A 125 -0.02 10.61 30.54
CA ALA A 125 -0.74 10.09 31.69
C ALA A 125 -2.24 10.42 31.59
N GLY A 126 -3.09 9.43 31.87
CA GLY A 126 -4.55 9.55 31.77
C GLY A 126 -5.14 9.36 30.36
N TYR A 127 -4.31 9.13 29.34
CA TYR A 127 -4.77 8.79 27.99
C TYR A 127 -4.92 7.27 27.84
N SER A 128 -5.63 6.83 26.80
CA SER A 128 -5.75 5.41 26.47
C SER A 128 -4.37 4.81 26.15
N ALA A 129 -4.15 3.57 26.54
CA ALA A 129 -2.89 2.86 26.36
C ALA A 129 -2.78 2.22 24.95
N ASP A 130 -3.09 2.99 23.91
CA ASP A 130 -2.92 2.56 22.52
C ASP A 130 -1.44 2.76 22.14
N VAL A 131 -0.62 1.72 22.32
CA VAL A 131 0.84 1.80 22.16
C VAL A 131 1.33 0.76 21.16
N CYS A 132 2.14 1.21 20.21
CA CYS A 132 2.84 0.35 19.27
C CYS A 132 4.36 0.46 19.51
N VAL A 133 5.06 -0.67 19.59
CA VAL A 133 6.52 -0.72 19.71
C VAL A 133 7.10 -1.36 18.46
N PHE A 134 7.96 -0.63 17.76
CA PHE A 134 8.62 -1.07 16.55
C PHE A 134 10.10 -0.66 16.56
N ASP A 135 10.87 -1.33 15.72
CA ASP A 135 12.28 -1.08 15.47
C ASP A 135 12.42 -0.21 14.22
N ALA A 136 12.87 1.03 14.39
CA ALA A 136 12.93 2.02 13.31
C ALA A 136 13.89 1.61 12.17
N ASP A 137 14.91 0.79 12.47
CA ASP A 137 15.90 0.37 11.49
C ASP A 137 15.40 -0.79 10.62
N SER A 138 14.40 -1.54 11.09
CA SER A 138 13.93 -2.78 10.42
C SER A 138 12.42 -2.84 10.14
N VAL A 139 11.65 -1.85 10.58
CA VAL A 139 10.20 -1.80 10.29
C VAL A 139 9.94 -1.81 8.80
N GLY A 140 9.00 -2.62 8.35
CA GLY A 140 8.74 -2.79 6.92
C GLY A 140 7.42 -3.47 6.61
N PRO A 141 6.86 -3.22 5.41
CA PRO A 141 5.65 -3.87 4.97
C PRO A 141 5.90 -5.37 4.74
N GLY A 142 4.94 -6.19 5.14
CA GLY A 142 4.91 -7.60 4.77
C GLY A 142 4.51 -7.81 3.31
N PRO A 143 4.76 -8.99 2.72
CA PRO A 143 4.38 -9.26 1.35
C PRO A 143 2.86 -9.24 1.18
N THR A 144 2.39 -8.55 0.14
CA THR A 144 0.99 -8.63 -0.28
C THR A 144 0.73 -9.98 -0.94
N ARG A 145 -0.30 -10.69 -0.48
CA ARG A 145 -0.73 -11.99 -1.01
C ARG A 145 -2.24 -12.02 -1.22
N ARG A 146 -2.66 -12.85 -2.18
CA ARG A 146 -4.06 -13.15 -2.42
C ARG A 146 -4.45 -14.42 -1.67
N VAL A 147 -5.60 -14.39 -1.00
CA VAL A 147 -6.16 -15.54 -0.28
C VAL A 147 -7.63 -15.70 -0.65
N ARG A 148 -8.14 -16.93 -0.51
CA ARG A 148 -9.55 -17.31 -0.69
C ARG A 148 -10.13 -17.75 0.63
N ASP A 149 -10.55 -16.77 1.43
CA ASP A 149 -11.07 -17.00 2.78
C ASP A 149 -12.36 -16.20 3.07
N PHE A 150 -12.95 -15.57 2.04
CA PHE A 150 -14.23 -14.88 2.14
C PHE A 150 -15.41 -15.80 1.79
N PRO A 151 -16.64 -15.44 2.20
CA PRO A 151 -17.84 -16.19 1.84
C PRO A 151 -17.93 -16.49 0.34
N ALA A 152 -18.44 -17.66 -0.01
CA ALA A 152 -18.52 -18.17 -1.38
C ALA A 152 -17.17 -18.29 -2.12
N ASP A 153 -16.09 -18.59 -1.39
CA ASP A 153 -14.72 -18.74 -1.95
C ASP A 153 -14.20 -17.46 -2.63
N ALA A 154 -14.69 -16.30 -2.18
CA ALA A 154 -14.24 -15.03 -2.71
C ALA A 154 -12.80 -14.71 -2.27
N GLU A 155 -12.11 -13.95 -3.11
CA GLU A 155 -10.72 -13.56 -2.91
C GLU A 155 -10.61 -12.27 -2.11
N ARG A 156 -9.50 -12.11 -1.39
CA ARG A 156 -9.01 -10.82 -0.93
C ARG A 156 -7.50 -10.75 -1.00
N LEU A 157 -6.98 -9.53 -0.99
CA LEU A 157 -5.59 -9.23 -0.73
C LEU A 157 -5.38 -9.04 0.77
N THR A 158 -4.28 -9.58 1.28
CA THR A 158 -3.82 -9.38 2.65
C THR A 158 -2.32 -9.11 2.62
N ALA A 159 -1.81 -8.46 3.65
CA ALA A 159 -0.38 -8.32 3.87
C ALA A 159 -0.11 -8.69 5.33
N GLU A 160 0.68 -9.74 5.51
CA GLU A 160 0.97 -10.33 6.80
C GLU A 160 2.47 -10.33 7.06
N GLU A 161 2.85 -10.60 8.31
CA GLU A 161 4.26 -10.72 8.71
C GLU A 161 5.09 -9.44 8.45
N PRO A 162 4.64 -8.26 8.93
CA PRO A 162 5.49 -7.06 8.86
C PRO A 162 6.78 -7.25 9.66
N THR A 163 7.88 -6.69 9.19
CA THR A 163 9.16 -6.73 9.89
C THR A 163 9.27 -5.62 10.93
N GLY A 164 10.14 -5.78 11.92
CA GLY A 164 10.45 -4.75 12.91
C GLY A 164 9.34 -4.42 13.92
N MET A 165 8.14 -5.02 13.79
CA MET A 165 7.05 -4.87 14.76
C MET A 165 7.29 -5.78 15.97
N ARG A 166 7.25 -5.23 17.19
CA ARG A 166 7.52 -5.98 18.43
C ARG A 166 6.27 -6.19 19.27
N HIS A 167 5.47 -5.14 19.44
CA HIS A 167 4.20 -5.19 20.16
C HIS A 167 3.15 -4.32 19.48
N ILE A 168 1.95 -4.88 19.36
CA ILE A 168 0.72 -4.27 18.84
C ILE A 168 -0.36 -4.51 19.89
#